data_AF-A0A377U1F0-F1
#
_entry.id   AF-A0A377U1F0-F1
#
_cell.length_a   1.000
_cell.length_b   1.000
_cell.length_c   1.000
_cell.angle_alpha   90.00
_cell.angle_beta   90.00
_cell.angle_gamma   90.00
#
_symmetry.space_group_name_H-M   'P 1'
#
loop_
_entity.id
_entity.type
_entity.pdbx_description
1 polymer ?
#
loop_
_entity_poly.entity_id
_entity_poly.type
_entity_poly.pdbx_seq_one_letter_code
_entity_poly.pdbx_strand_id
1 'polypeptide(L)' 'MSQPLLSVSGLMMRFGGLLAVNNVSLELREREIVSLIGPTAPGRPPSLTA' A
#
# COMPACT_ATOMS: atom_id res chain seq x y z
N MET A 1 18.04 14.27 -14.60
CA MET A 1 17.37 13.44 -13.59
C MET A 1 15.89 13.76 -13.66
N SER A 2 15.05 12.78 -13.97
CA SER A 2 13.59 12.96 -14.12
C SER A 2 12.93 13.23 -12.77
N GLN A 3 12.07 14.24 -12.72
CA GLN A 3 11.29 14.55 -11.52
C GLN A 3 10.22 13.46 -11.30
N PRO A 4 9.95 13.07 -10.04
CA PRO A 4 8.87 12.13 -9.74
C PRO A 4 7.53 12.73 -10.17
N LEU A 5 6.69 11.90 -10.80
CA LEU A 5 5.33 12.26 -11.18
C LEU A 5 4.43 12.41 -9.95
N LEU A 6 4.68 11.59 -8.92
CA LEU A 6 4.02 11.66 -7.63
C LEU A 6 5.06 11.46 -6.52
N SER A 7 5.00 12.29 -5.48
CA SER A 7 5.75 12.09 -4.24
C SER A 7 4.79 12.16 -3.07
N VAL A 8 4.85 11.15 -2.21
CA VAL A 8 4.03 11.02 -1.01
C VAL A 8 4.98 10.83 0.17
N SER A 9 4.73 11.54 1.26
CA SER A 9 5.50 11.41 2.49
C SER A 9 4.55 11.24 3.68
N GLY A 10 4.91 10.34 4.60
CA GLY A 10 4.14 10.11 5.82
C GLY A 10 2.77 9.49 5.62
N LEU A 11 2.59 8.67 4.58
CA LEU A 11 1.34 7.95 4.32
C LEU A 11 0.99 7.08 5.53
N MET A 12 -0.22 7.29 6.04
CA MET A 12 -0.83 6.48 7.09
C MET A 12 -2.20 6.00 6.64
N MET A 13 -2.48 4.72 6.86
CA MET A 13 -3.76 4.10 6.53
C MET A 13 -4.21 3.23 7.69
N ARG A 14 -5.48 3.37 8.08
CA ARG A 14 -6.11 2.56 9.11
C ARG A 14 -7.26 1.77 8.50
N PHE A 15 -7.39 0.52 8.91
CA PHE A 15 -8.48 -0.36 8.51
C PHE A 15 -9.07 -1.03 9.75
N GLY A 16 -10.36 -0.80 10.01
CA GLY A 16 -11.06 -1.39 11.17
C GLY A 16 -10.41 -1.07 12.53
N GLY A 17 -9.71 0.06 12.65
CA GLY A 17 -8.96 0.45 13.86
C GLY A 17 -7.49 0.01 13.88
N LEU A 18 -7.07 -0.92 13.02
CA LEU A 18 -5.68 -1.33 12.88
C LEU A 18 -4.91 -0.34 12.00
N LEU A 19 -3.69 0.01 12.42
CA LEU A 19 -2.76 0.79 11.61
C LEU A 19 -2.15 -0.15 10.56
N ALA A 20 -2.69 -0.10 9.34
CA ALA A 20 -2.28 -0.95 8.23
C ALA A 20 -1.03 -0.40 7.51
N VAL A 21 -0.88 0.92 7.51
CA VAL A 21 0.25 1.62 6.90
C VAL A 21 0.67 2.71 7.86
N ASN A 22 1.95 2.77 8.21
CA ASN A 22 2.48 3.74 9.17
C ASN A 22 3.69 4.49 8.60
N ASN A 23 3.53 5.79 8.38
CA ASN A 23 4.59 6.71 7.99
C ASN A 23 5.41 6.26 6.76
N VAL A 24 4.72 5.81 5.71
CA VAL A 24 5.38 5.35 4.47
C VAL A 24 5.60 6.51 3.51
N SER A 25 6.76 6.55 2.86
CA SER A 25 7.06 7.52 1.79
C SER A 25 7.23 6.80 0.47
N LEU A 26 6.67 7.36 -0.59
CA LEU A 26 6.61 6.78 -1.94
C LEU A 26 7.04 7.85 -2.95
N GLU A 27 7.79 7.46 -3.97
CA GLU A 27 7.97 8.25 -5.18
C GLU A 27 7.57 7.40 -6.38
N LEU A 28 6.76 7.96 -7.27
CA LEU A 28 6.34 7.30 -8.52
C LEU A 28 6.91 8.09 -9.69
N ARG A 29 7.65 7.42 -10.57
CA ARG A 29 8.13 8.02 -11.82
C ARG A 29 7.22 7.67 -12.98
N GLU A 30 7.38 8.37 -14.10
CA GLU A 30 6.65 8.05 -15.32
C GLU A 30 6.86 6.57 -15.71
N ARG A 31 5.75 5.90 -16.06
CA ARG A 31 5.70 4.48 -16.46
C ARG A 31 6.06 3.49 -15.35
N GLU A 32 6.05 3.91 -14.08
CA GLU A 32 6.23 3.03 -12.92
C GLU A 32 4.87 2.64 -12.34
N ILE A 33 4.75 1.39 -11.86
CA ILE A 33 3.58 0.90 -11.13
C ILE A 33 4.05 0.44 -9.76
N VAL A 34 3.57 1.11 -8.72
CA VAL A 34 3.83 0.75 -7.32
C VAL A 34 2.53 0.30 -6.67
N SER A 35 2.54 -0.85 -6.01
CA SER A 35 1.41 -1.32 -5.20
C SER A 35 1.83 -1.43 -3.73
N LEU A 36 0.91 -1.04 -2.85
CA LEU A 36 1.07 -1.20 -1.41
C LEU A 36 0.30 -2.44 -0.96
N ILE A 37 1.01 -3.44 -0.44
CA ILE A 37 0.40 -4.65 0.10
C ILE A 37 0.28 -4.50 1.62
N GLY A 38 -0.95 -4.34 2.10
CA GLY A 38 -1.23 -4.30 3.54
C GLY A 38 -1.13 -5.67 4.21
N PRO A 39 -1.06 -5.72 5.56
CA PRO A 39 -1.08 -6.98 6.29
C PRO A 39 -2.35 -7.77 5.97
N THR A 40 -2.21 -9.05 5.64
CA THR A 40 -3.35 -9.96 5.46
C THR A 40 -4.08 -10.13 6.79
N ALA A 41 -5.40 -9.88 6.79
CA ALA A 41 -6.22 -10.08 7.98
C ALA A 41 -6.26 -11.58 8.34
N PRO A 42 -5.99 -11.96 9.60
CA PRO A 42 -6.28 -13.31 10.07
C PRO A 42 -7.80 -13.49 10.07
N GLY A 43 -8.32 -14.45 9.29
CA GLY A 43 -9.74 -14.81 9.32
C GLY A 43 -10.45 -14.94 7.98
N ARG A 44 -9.80 -14.71 6.83
CA ARG A 44 -10.37 -15.12 5.54
C ARG A 44 -9.89 -16.54 5.21
N PRO A 45 -10.72 -17.60 5.37
CA PRO A 45 -10.36 -18.91 4.84
C PRO A 45 -10.19 -18.78 3.31
N PRO A 46 -9.24 -19.51 2.69
CA PRO A 46 -9.15 -19.57 1.25
C PRO A 46 -10.46 -20.16 0.73
N SER A 47 -11.26 -19.37 0.01
CA SER A 47 -12.36 -19.90 -0.78
C SER A 47 -11.77 -20.55 -2.03
N LEU A 48 -11.36 -21.80 -1.90
CA LEU A 48 -11.20 -22.70 -3.03
C LEU A 48 -12.61 -23.23 -3.36
N THR A 49 -13.26 -22.63 -4.35
CA THR A 49 -14.35 -23.31 -5.07
C THR A 49 -13.69 -24.06 -6.22
N ALA A 50 -13.76 -25.39 -6.15
CA ALA A 50 -13.32 -26.31 -7.18
C ALA A 50 -14.18 -26.19 -8.45
#